data_AF-A0A4U3L597-F1
#
_entry.id   AF-A0A4U3L597-F1
#
_cell.length_a   1.000
_cell.length_b   1.000
_cell.length_c   1.000
_cell.angle_alpha   90.00
_cell.angle_beta   90.00
_cell.angle_gamma   90.00
#
_symmetry.space_group_name_H-M   'P 1'
#
loop_
_entity.id
_entity.type
_entity.pdbx_description
1 polymer ?
#
loop_
_entity_poly.entity_id
_entity_poly.type
_entity_poly.pdbx_seq_one_letter_code
_entity_poly.pdbx_strand_id
1 'polypeptide(L)'
;MKLNSHVQAAFAALLFTGLLSCQKDMATITNKTSDAATDSAVKRANAANAFTTYTIRAGQHYCVGNSYPSFEAPALYFTVQFDSSAIYQSKNPQNQHDENKLYGFSDNNSLHHQYSARFGWRWCNNELELSAYTYNKGVRSDKVLGAVPIGVENKCAIIVRGDHYDFVVNGVITSVPRASKTVKAKGYNLLPYFGGDEVAPHTVTIKIREDKSL
;
A
#
# COMPACT_ATOMS: atom_id res chain seq x y z
N MET A 1 -44.02 -24.46 34.41
CA MET A 1 -43.25 -24.16 35.63
C MET A 1 -42.57 -22.81 35.39
N LYS A 2 -43.14 -21.75 35.95
CA LYS A 2 -42.64 -20.37 35.84
C LYS A 2 -41.50 -20.18 36.85
N LEU A 3 -40.45 -19.45 36.49
CA LEU A 3 -39.72 -18.64 37.46
C LEU A 3 -39.22 -17.36 36.76
N ASN A 4 -39.94 -16.27 37.00
CA ASN A 4 -39.43 -14.91 36.90
C ASN A 4 -38.68 -14.60 38.20
N SER A 5 -37.59 -13.85 38.13
CA SER A 5 -37.22 -12.95 39.22
C SER A 5 -36.45 -11.75 38.67
N HIS A 6 -37.15 -10.62 38.64
CA HIS A 6 -36.61 -9.27 38.58
C HIS A 6 -35.69 -9.00 39.78
N VAL A 7 -34.62 -8.24 39.56
CA VAL A 7 -34.02 -7.41 40.61
C VAL A 7 -33.89 -6.00 40.05
N GLN A 8 -34.36 -5.05 40.84
CA GLN A 8 -34.59 -3.65 40.50
C GLN A 8 -33.76 -2.78 41.47
N ALA A 9 -33.11 -1.77 40.90
CA ALA A 9 -32.75 -0.44 41.44
C ALA A 9 -31.99 -0.28 42.78
N ALA A 10 -30.97 0.59 42.75
CA ALA A 10 -30.85 1.68 43.73
C ALA A 10 -29.99 2.84 43.17
N PHE A 11 -30.57 4.04 43.26
CA PHE A 11 -29.98 5.36 43.04
C PHE A 11 -28.99 5.72 44.16
N ALA A 12 -27.96 6.50 43.84
CA ALA A 12 -27.32 7.40 44.79
C ALA A 12 -26.91 8.69 44.08
N ALA A 13 -27.74 9.72 44.24
CA ALA A 13 -27.39 11.11 43.95
C ALA A 13 -26.77 11.71 45.21
N LEU A 14 -25.59 12.32 45.10
CA LEU A 14 -25.06 13.23 46.12
C LEU A 14 -24.99 14.64 45.53
N LEU A 15 -25.85 15.50 46.05
CA LEU A 15 -25.77 16.96 45.98
C LEU A 15 -24.71 17.43 46.98
N PHE A 16 -23.73 18.22 46.53
CA PHE A 16 -22.94 19.09 47.42
C PHE A 16 -23.04 20.52 46.89
N THR A 17 -23.57 21.39 47.74
CA THR A 17 -23.79 22.82 47.53
C THR A 17 -22.69 23.66 48.18
N GLY A 18 -22.32 24.78 47.54
CA GLY A 18 -21.75 25.99 48.17
C GLY A 18 -20.23 26.12 48.12
N LEU A 19 -19.66 26.84 47.14
CA LEU A 19 -19.31 28.28 47.12
C LEU A 19 -18.00 28.63 47.84
N LEU A 20 -16.97 29.04 47.07
CA LEU A 20 -16.30 30.34 47.22
C LEU A 20 -15.29 30.61 46.09
N SER A 21 -15.49 31.81 45.54
CA SER A 21 -14.67 32.62 44.63
C SER A 21 -13.15 32.42 44.68
N CYS A 22 -12.54 32.29 43.49
CA CYS A 22 -11.40 33.12 43.11
C CYS A 22 -11.28 33.15 41.57
N GLN A 23 -11.80 34.20 40.93
CA GLN A 23 -11.40 34.52 39.56
C GLN A 23 -10.00 35.11 39.60
N LYS A 24 -9.06 34.43 38.95
CA LYS A 24 -7.79 35.02 38.55
C LYS A 24 -7.71 34.89 37.04
N ASP A 25 -7.94 36.01 36.37
CA ASP A 25 -7.76 36.14 34.93
C ASP A 25 -6.31 35.75 34.59
N MET A 26 -6.12 34.57 34.00
CA MET A 26 -4.95 34.34 33.18
C MET A 26 -5.27 34.86 31.80
N ALA A 27 -4.74 36.06 31.52
CA ALA A 27 -4.62 36.56 30.17
C ALA A 27 -4.02 35.48 29.27
N THR A 28 -4.78 35.09 28.25
CA THR A 28 -4.30 34.34 27.10
C THR A 28 -3.10 35.06 26.52
N ILE A 29 -1.89 34.56 26.78
CA ILE A 29 -0.74 34.89 25.94
C ILE A 29 -0.96 34.10 24.65
N THR A 30 -1.67 34.73 23.71
CA THR A 30 -1.57 34.40 22.30
C THR A 30 -0.12 34.65 21.89
N ASN A 31 0.71 33.61 21.99
CA ASN A 31 1.94 33.52 21.22
C ASN A 31 1.54 33.42 19.75
N LYS A 32 1.32 34.58 19.14
CA LYS A 32 1.18 34.76 17.70
C LYS A 32 2.58 34.65 17.10
N THR A 33 3.12 33.44 17.09
CA THR A 33 4.40 33.10 16.46
C THR A 33 4.12 32.12 15.32
N SER A 34 3.97 32.68 14.12
CA SER A 34 4.19 32.05 12.81
C SER A 34 3.58 30.65 12.59
N ASP A 35 2.26 30.60 12.40
CA ASP A 35 1.50 29.41 11.99
C ASP A 35 1.85 28.85 10.60
N ALA A 36 2.66 29.55 9.79
CA ALA A 36 3.02 29.07 8.45
C ALA A 36 3.96 27.85 8.46
N ALA A 37 4.85 27.72 9.45
CA ALA A 37 5.82 26.61 9.53
C ALA A 37 5.15 25.32 10.03
N THR A 38 4.25 25.44 11.01
CA THR A 38 3.49 24.35 11.62
C THR A 38 2.41 23.83 10.67
N ASP A 39 1.68 24.72 9.98
CA ASP A 39 0.72 24.33 8.93
C ASP A 39 1.44 23.69 7.73
N SER A 40 2.60 24.21 7.33
CA SER A 40 3.42 23.58 6.28
C SER A 40 4.01 22.24 6.69
N ALA A 41 4.27 22.00 7.98
CA ALA A 41 4.74 20.71 8.49
C ALA A 41 3.60 19.69 8.57
N VAL A 42 2.41 20.10 9.03
CA VAL A 42 1.20 19.25 9.06
C VAL A 42 0.73 18.93 7.64
N LYS A 43 0.75 19.90 6.72
CA LYS A 43 0.41 19.68 5.30
C LYS A 43 1.42 18.77 4.60
N ARG A 44 2.72 18.88 4.92
CA ARG A 44 3.76 17.97 4.40
C ARG A 44 3.63 16.56 4.99
N ALA A 45 3.31 16.44 6.28
CA ALA A 45 3.06 15.15 6.92
C ALA A 45 1.80 14.46 6.36
N ASN A 46 0.73 15.23 6.12
CA ASN A 46 -0.49 14.71 5.49
C ASN A 46 -0.27 14.32 4.02
N ALA A 47 0.53 15.08 3.28
CA ALA A 47 0.92 14.72 1.91
C ALA A 47 1.77 13.44 1.86
N ALA A 48 2.67 13.25 2.84
CA ALA A 48 3.48 12.03 2.95
C ALA A 48 2.66 10.77 3.28
N ASN A 49 1.46 10.94 3.84
CA ASN A 49 0.54 9.84 4.18
C ASN A 49 -0.66 9.76 3.21
N ALA A 50 -0.62 10.48 2.08
CA ALA A 50 -1.70 10.45 1.10
C ALA A 50 -1.52 9.31 0.10
N PHE A 51 -2.63 8.75 -0.37
CA PHE A 51 -2.62 7.84 -1.51
C PHE A 51 -2.33 8.60 -2.80
N THR A 52 -1.43 8.04 -3.60
CA THR A 52 -1.30 8.36 -5.02
C THR A 52 -2.22 7.44 -5.82
N THR A 53 -3.04 8.03 -6.69
CA THR A 53 -3.87 7.26 -7.63
C THR A 53 -3.13 7.08 -8.94
N TYR A 54 -2.80 5.84 -9.28
CA TYR A 54 -2.24 5.47 -10.57
C TYR A 54 -3.38 5.05 -11.50
N THR A 55 -3.44 5.66 -12.68
CA THR A 55 -4.45 5.36 -13.69
C THR A 55 -3.79 4.73 -14.90
N ILE A 56 -4.18 3.51 -15.26
CA ILE A 56 -3.85 2.87 -16.54
C ILE A 56 -5.08 3.07 -17.43
N ARG A 57 -4.94 3.82 -18.52
CA ARG A 57 -6.06 4.09 -19.43
C ARG A 57 -6.39 2.85 -20.25
N ALA A 58 -7.65 2.71 -20.66
CA ALA A 58 -8.06 1.72 -21.65
C ALA A 58 -7.14 1.77 -22.89
N GLY A 59 -6.75 0.60 -23.39
CA GLY A 59 -5.84 0.48 -24.53
C GLY A 59 -4.39 0.83 -24.24
N GLN A 60 -3.99 0.97 -22.96
CA GLN A 60 -2.60 1.25 -22.56
C GLN A 60 -2.05 0.15 -21.65
N HIS A 61 -0.72 0.03 -21.63
CA HIS A 61 -0.03 -0.77 -20.63
C HIS A 61 0.40 0.07 -19.42
N TYR A 62 1.00 1.24 -19.65
CA TYR A 62 1.59 2.05 -18.59
C TYR A 62 0.55 2.92 -17.88
N CYS A 63 0.76 3.17 -16.59
CA CYS A 63 0.01 4.20 -15.90
C CYS A 63 0.36 5.62 -16.40
N VAL A 64 -0.57 6.55 -16.27
CA VAL A 64 -0.34 7.98 -16.50
C VAL A 64 0.74 8.47 -15.56
N GLY A 65 1.66 9.30 -16.08
CA GLY A 65 2.77 9.85 -15.28
C GLY A 65 3.85 8.83 -14.94
N ASN A 66 3.96 7.73 -15.71
CA ASN A 66 4.98 6.73 -15.48
C ASN A 66 6.39 7.36 -15.45
N SER A 67 7.09 7.19 -14.33
CA SER A 67 8.44 7.69 -14.08
C SER A 67 9.24 6.65 -13.32
N TYR A 68 10.57 6.82 -13.29
CA TYR A 68 11.50 5.90 -12.64
C TYR A 68 12.36 6.65 -11.61
N PRO A 69 11.76 7.13 -10.50
CA PRO A 69 12.54 7.81 -9.46
C PRO A 69 13.53 6.84 -8.81
N SER A 70 14.70 7.35 -8.45
CA SER A 70 15.75 6.55 -7.81
C SER A 70 15.25 5.90 -6.52
N PHE A 71 15.68 4.66 -6.27
CA PHE A 71 15.34 3.89 -5.09
C PHE A 71 16.58 3.23 -4.51
N GLU A 72 16.85 3.50 -3.24
CA GLU A 72 17.89 2.81 -2.48
C GLU A 72 17.48 2.62 -1.01
N ALA A 73 17.02 1.41 -0.65
CA ALA A 73 16.51 1.11 0.68
C ALA A 73 16.60 -0.40 1.01
N PRO A 74 16.65 -0.79 2.29
CA PRO A 74 16.62 -2.21 2.67
C PRO A 74 15.23 -2.85 2.48
N ALA A 75 14.19 -2.04 2.33
CA ALA A 75 12.83 -2.51 2.11
C ALA A 75 12.00 -1.41 1.41
N LEU A 76 10.95 -1.85 0.71
CA LEU A 76 9.85 -1.02 0.26
C LEU A 76 8.60 -1.41 1.06
N TYR A 77 7.95 -0.44 1.71
CA TYR A 77 6.68 -0.64 2.41
C TYR A 77 5.62 0.22 1.73
N PHE A 78 4.44 -0.35 1.49
CA PHE A 78 3.34 0.40 0.91
C PHE A 78 1.99 -0.23 1.24
N THR A 79 0.95 0.59 1.24
CA THR A 79 -0.43 0.17 1.28
C THR A 79 -1.03 0.30 -0.11
N VAL A 80 -1.71 -0.74 -0.59
CA VAL A 80 -2.45 -0.72 -1.86
C VAL A 80 -3.94 -0.90 -1.62
N GLN A 81 -4.76 -0.14 -2.37
CA GLN A 81 -6.20 -0.35 -2.47
C GLN A 81 -6.59 -0.38 -3.94
N PHE A 82 -7.19 -1.49 -4.34
CA PHE A 82 -7.82 -1.65 -5.65
C PHE A 82 -9.29 -1.28 -5.54
N ASP A 83 -9.85 -0.64 -6.56
CA ASP A 83 -11.29 -0.48 -6.72
C ASP A 83 -11.84 -1.45 -7.77
N SER A 84 -13.15 -1.38 -8.05
CA SER A 84 -13.80 -2.30 -8.98
C SER A 84 -13.29 -2.22 -10.41
N SER A 85 -12.52 -1.18 -10.79
CA SER A 85 -11.89 -1.11 -12.11
C SER A 85 -10.83 -2.20 -12.32
N ALA A 86 -10.30 -2.80 -11.24
CA ALA A 86 -9.37 -3.92 -11.33
C ALA A 86 -10.03 -5.25 -11.74
N ILE A 87 -11.36 -5.33 -11.80
CA ILE A 87 -12.10 -6.47 -12.34
C ILE A 87 -12.09 -6.36 -13.86
N TYR A 88 -11.46 -7.31 -14.55
CA TYR A 88 -11.36 -7.29 -16.01
C TYR A 88 -11.42 -8.69 -16.62
N GLN A 89 -11.71 -8.73 -17.92
CA GLN A 89 -11.60 -9.93 -18.74
C GLN A 89 -10.63 -9.66 -19.89
N SER A 90 -9.62 -10.52 -20.06
CA SER A 90 -8.70 -10.45 -21.19
C SER A 90 -9.43 -10.78 -22.50
N LYS A 91 -8.99 -10.19 -23.60
CA LYS A 91 -9.57 -10.47 -24.92
C LYS A 91 -9.22 -11.90 -25.36
N ASN A 92 -7.98 -12.34 -25.13
CA ASN A 92 -7.63 -13.75 -25.22
C ASN A 92 -7.79 -14.39 -23.82
N PRO A 93 -8.68 -15.39 -23.64
CA PRO A 93 -8.84 -16.07 -22.36
C PRO A 93 -7.53 -16.69 -21.83
N GLN A 94 -6.60 -17.08 -22.70
CA GLN A 94 -5.30 -17.63 -22.29
C GLN A 94 -4.46 -16.61 -21.50
N ASN A 95 -4.63 -15.32 -21.80
CA ASN A 95 -3.88 -14.24 -21.17
C ASN A 95 -4.54 -13.77 -19.87
N GLN A 96 -5.65 -14.37 -19.42
CA GLN A 96 -6.25 -14.03 -18.11
C GLN A 96 -5.31 -14.35 -16.94
N HIS A 97 -4.38 -15.28 -17.14
CA HIS A 97 -3.37 -15.67 -16.17
C HIS A 97 -2.09 -14.83 -16.27
N ASP A 98 -1.99 -13.93 -17.24
CA ASP A 98 -0.84 -13.04 -17.36
C ASP A 98 -0.76 -12.11 -16.16
N GLU A 99 0.47 -11.91 -15.71
CA GLU A 99 0.74 -11.10 -14.53
C GLU A 99 0.87 -9.62 -14.93
N ASN A 100 -0.07 -8.80 -14.48
CA ASN A 100 0.10 -7.34 -14.48
C ASN A 100 1.12 -6.97 -13.39
N LYS A 101 1.77 -5.82 -13.52
CA LYS A 101 2.80 -5.37 -12.58
C LYS A 101 2.20 -4.28 -11.71
N LEU A 102 2.43 -4.36 -10.41
CA LEU A 102 1.90 -3.42 -9.43
C LEU A 102 2.97 -2.39 -9.03
N TYR A 103 3.79 -2.72 -8.04
CA TYR A 103 4.70 -1.78 -7.42
C TYR A 103 5.94 -2.50 -6.92
N GLY A 104 7.10 -1.86 -7.02
CA GLY A 104 8.37 -2.45 -6.64
C GLY A 104 9.55 -1.61 -7.10
N PHE A 105 10.68 -2.27 -7.29
CA PHE A 105 11.92 -1.61 -7.68
C PHE A 105 12.78 -2.46 -8.62
N SER A 106 13.60 -1.80 -9.42
CA SER A 106 14.79 -2.42 -10.00
C SER A 106 15.86 -2.59 -8.93
N ASP A 107 16.72 -3.60 -9.10
CA ASP A 107 17.78 -3.91 -8.14
C ASP A 107 19.14 -4.05 -8.83
N ASN A 108 20.19 -4.24 -8.04
CA ASN A 108 21.57 -4.43 -8.47
C ASN A 108 22.13 -3.27 -9.31
N ASN A 109 21.52 -2.08 -9.20
CA ASN A 109 21.78 -0.91 -10.05
C ASN A 109 21.76 -1.26 -11.55
N SER A 110 20.81 -2.11 -11.95
CA SER A 110 20.70 -2.65 -13.31
C SER A 110 19.32 -2.40 -13.91
N LEU A 111 19.13 -2.82 -15.16
CA LEU A 111 17.81 -2.77 -15.80
C LEU A 111 16.84 -3.71 -15.07
N HIS A 112 15.57 -3.32 -14.95
CA HIS A 112 14.59 -4.10 -14.20
C HIS A 112 14.32 -5.50 -14.80
N HIS A 113 14.51 -5.68 -16.11
CA HIS A 113 14.48 -7.02 -16.73
C HIS A 113 15.71 -7.87 -16.44
N GLN A 114 16.77 -7.32 -15.83
CA GLN A 114 17.91 -8.08 -15.33
C GLN A 114 17.74 -8.39 -13.85
N TYR A 115 17.38 -7.39 -13.06
CA TYR A 115 17.18 -7.50 -11.62
C TYR A 115 16.02 -6.60 -11.18
N SER A 116 14.96 -7.20 -10.67
CA SER A 116 13.86 -6.46 -10.04
C SER A 116 13.08 -7.34 -9.09
N ALA A 117 12.38 -6.68 -8.17
CA ALA A 117 11.35 -7.28 -7.34
C ALA A 117 10.13 -6.36 -7.37
N ARG A 118 8.98 -6.93 -7.73
CA ARG A 118 7.70 -6.23 -7.83
C ARG A 118 6.59 -7.10 -7.30
N PHE A 119 5.56 -6.49 -6.74
CA PHE A 119 4.27 -7.14 -6.69
C PHE A 119 3.71 -7.24 -8.11
N GLY A 120 3.15 -8.39 -8.45
CA GLY A 120 2.23 -8.56 -9.56
C GLY A 120 0.79 -8.54 -9.08
N TRP A 121 -0.14 -8.35 -10.01
CA TRP A 121 -1.58 -8.48 -9.75
C TRP A 121 -2.31 -9.04 -10.97
N ARG A 122 -3.44 -9.69 -10.74
CA ARG A 122 -4.40 -10.09 -11.79
C ARG A 122 -5.79 -10.31 -11.21
N TRP A 123 -6.81 -10.13 -12.05
CA TRP A 123 -8.16 -10.60 -11.74
C TRP A 123 -8.33 -11.96 -12.41
N CYS A 124 -8.53 -13.04 -11.66
CA CYS A 124 -8.81 -14.36 -12.22
C CYS A 124 -9.64 -15.19 -11.25
N ASN A 125 -10.42 -16.14 -11.75
CA ASN A 125 -11.27 -17.00 -10.92
C ASN A 125 -12.18 -16.25 -9.94
N ASN A 126 -12.66 -15.06 -10.33
CA ASN A 126 -13.44 -14.13 -9.50
C ASN A 126 -12.72 -13.60 -8.25
N GLU A 127 -11.39 -13.59 -8.27
CA GLU A 127 -10.55 -13.08 -7.20
C GLU A 127 -9.50 -12.11 -7.75
N LEU A 128 -9.13 -11.13 -6.94
CA LEU A 128 -7.97 -10.27 -7.20
C LEU A 128 -6.76 -10.91 -6.52
N GLU A 129 -5.86 -11.49 -7.30
CA GLU A 129 -4.65 -12.14 -6.79
C GLU A 129 -3.46 -11.19 -6.81
N LEU A 130 -2.61 -11.28 -5.78
CA LEU A 130 -1.28 -10.68 -5.76
C LEU A 130 -0.21 -11.77 -5.93
N SER A 131 0.90 -11.41 -6.58
CA SER A 131 2.06 -12.28 -6.74
C SER A 131 3.37 -11.58 -6.38
N ALA A 132 4.39 -12.36 -6.04
CA ALA A 132 5.77 -11.92 -6.07
C ALA A 132 6.28 -12.10 -7.50
N TYR A 133 6.69 -11.02 -8.15
CA TYR A 133 7.22 -11.01 -9.51
C TYR A 133 8.67 -10.53 -9.48
N THR A 134 9.62 -11.36 -9.93
CA THR A 134 11.04 -11.04 -9.87
C THR A 134 11.75 -11.29 -11.19
N TYR A 135 12.82 -10.53 -11.41
CA TYR A 135 13.87 -10.87 -12.35
C TYR A 135 15.16 -11.13 -11.58
N ASN A 136 15.83 -12.24 -11.90
CA ASN A 136 17.14 -12.58 -11.38
C ASN A 136 18.05 -12.95 -12.55
N LYS A 137 19.01 -12.08 -12.89
CA LYS A 137 19.92 -12.25 -14.03
C LYS A 137 19.18 -12.49 -15.35
N GLY A 138 18.12 -11.74 -15.60
CA GLY A 138 17.32 -11.90 -16.83
C GLY A 138 16.23 -12.98 -16.75
N VAL A 139 16.26 -13.84 -15.72
CA VAL A 139 15.26 -14.90 -15.56
C VAL A 139 14.07 -14.37 -14.75
N ARG A 140 12.90 -14.35 -15.38
CA ARG A 140 11.61 -14.01 -14.77
C ARG A 140 11.12 -15.17 -13.90
N SER A 141 10.64 -14.87 -12.70
CA SER A 141 9.88 -15.80 -11.86
C SER A 141 8.69 -15.08 -11.24
N ASP A 142 7.58 -15.79 -11.09
CA ASP A 142 6.42 -15.34 -10.33
C ASP A 142 5.98 -16.40 -9.31
N LYS A 143 5.32 -15.96 -8.23
CA LYS A 143 4.72 -16.82 -7.20
C LYS A 143 3.49 -16.15 -6.61
N VAL A 144 2.35 -16.81 -6.66
CA VAL A 144 1.09 -16.33 -6.06
C VAL A 144 1.27 -16.17 -4.55
N LEU A 145 0.85 -15.02 -4.02
CA LEU A 145 0.88 -14.66 -2.60
C LEU A 145 -0.49 -14.81 -1.94
N GLY A 146 -1.56 -14.75 -2.73
CA GLY A 146 -2.94 -14.94 -2.29
C GLY A 146 -3.90 -13.91 -2.89
N ALA A 147 -5.19 -14.12 -2.65
CA ALA A 147 -6.24 -13.19 -3.03
C ALA A 147 -6.40 -12.06 -1.99
N VAL A 148 -6.74 -10.87 -2.47
CA VAL A 148 -7.07 -9.70 -1.65
C VAL A 148 -8.43 -9.13 -2.04
N PRO A 149 -9.21 -8.58 -1.09
CA PRO A 149 -10.52 -8.02 -1.40
C PRO A 149 -10.42 -6.67 -2.12
N ILE A 150 -11.31 -6.46 -3.09
CA ILE A 150 -11.54 -5.16 -3.73
C ILE A 150 -12.06 -4.15 -2.70
N GLY A 151 -11.58 -2.92 -2.77
CA GLY A 151 -11.99 -1.80 -1.90
C GLY A 151 -11.29 -1.77 -0.55
N VAL A 152 -10.42 -2.74 -0.24
CA VAL A 152 -9.74 -2.84 1.07
C VAL A 152 -8.28 -2.43 0.96
N GLU A 153 -7.77 -1.76 1.99
CA GLU A 153 -6.34 -1.46 2.14
C GLU A 153 -5.57 -2.73 2.48
N ASN A 154 -4.57 -3.06 1.67
CA ASN A 154 -3.68 -4.20 1.87
C ASN A 154 -2.26 -3.70 2.12
N LYS A 155 -1.69 -4.08 3.25
CA LYS A 155 -0.32 -3.72 3.64
C LYS A 155 0.67 -4.65 2.97
N CYS A 156 1.58 -4.08 2.20
CA CYS A 156 2.55 -4.79 1.40
C CYS A 156 3.98 -4.39 1.75
N ALA A 157 4.91 -5.34 1.65
CA ALA A 157 6.33 -5.02 1.70
C ALA A 157 7.17 -5.93 0.79
N ILE A 158 8.31 -5.39 0.33
CA ILE A 158 9.42 -6.16 -0.25
C ILE A 158 10.65 -5.87 0.60
N ILE A 159 11.12 -6.85 1.38
CA ILE A 159 12.26 -6.69 2.28
C ILE A 159 13.47 -7.44 1.72
N VAL A 160 14.63 -6.80 1.65
CA VAL A 160 15.86 -7.40 1.15
C VAL A 160 16.57 -8.20 2.25
N ARG A 161 16.83 -9.48 1.97
CA ARG A 161 17.45 -10.44 2.90
C ARG A 161 18.72 -11.08 2.34
N GLY A 162 19.57 -10.29 1.69
CA GLY A 162 20.81 -10.79 1.08
C GLY A 162 20.54 -11.66 -0.14
N ASP A 163 20.23 -12.94 0.07
CA ASP A 163 20.00 -13.99 -0.95
C ASP A 163 18.52 -14.23 -1.30
N HIS A 164 17.59 -13.55 -0.61
CA HIS A 164 16.16 -13.56 -0.95
C HIS A 164 15.51 -12.18 -0.75
N TYR A 165 14.31 -12.05 -1.29
CA TYR A 165 13.35 -11.02 -0.91
C TYR A 165 12.24 -11.65 -0.08
N ASP A 166 11.82 -11.00 1.00
CA ASP A 166 10.56 -11.31 1.67
C ASP A 166 9.46 -10.41 1.10
N PHE A 167 8.49 -11.03 0.43
CA PHE A 167 7.24 -10.39 0.08
C PHE A 167 6.27 -10.55 1.24
N VAL A 168 5.69 -9.45 1.70
CA VAL A 168 4.71 -9.47 2.80
C VAL A 168 3.37 -8.95 2.31
N VAL A 169 2.28 -9.68 2.57
CA VAL A 169 0.91 -9.22 2.35
C VAL A 169 0.14 -9.41 3.65
N ASN A 170 -0.34 -8.32 4.24
CA ASN A 170 -1.13 -8.32 5.48
C ASN A 170 -0.47 -9.16 6.61
N GLY A 171 0.86 -9.08 6.72
CA GLY A 171 1.66 -9.79 7.72
C GLY A 171 2.08 -11.22 7.32
N VAL A 172 1.52 -11.78 6.24
CA VAL A 172 1.94 -13.09 5.72
C VAL A 172 3.18 -12.93 4.86
N ILE A 173 4.23 -13.71 5.15
CA ILE A 173 5.54 -13.62 4.50
C ILE A 173 5.70 -14.74 3.48
N THR A 174 6.18 -14.39 2.28
CA THR A 174 6.66 -15.33 1.26
C THR A 174 8.04 -14.92 0.79
N SER A 175 9.04 -15.79 1.01
CA SER A 175 10.40 -15.56 0.54
C SER A 175 10.58 -16.08 -0.89
N VAL A 176 11.27 -15.30 -1.73
CA VAL A 176 11.66 -15.68 -3.10
C VAL A 176 13.14 -15.36 -3.36
N PRO A 177 13.86 -16.13 -4.21
CA PRO A 177 15.29 -15.93 -4.42
C PRO A 177 15.66 -14.53 -4.90
N ARG A 178 16.84 -14.07 -4.50
CA ARG A 178 17.46 -12.80 -4.93
C ARG A 178 18.89 -13.06 -5.37
N ALA A 179 19.18 -12.75 -6.62
CA ALA A 179 20.51 -12.90 -7.20
C ALA A 179 21.39 -11.64 -7.08
N SER A 180 20.78 -10.48 -6.80
CA SER A 180 21.50 -9.21 -6.60
C SER A 180 22.51 -9.31 -5.46
N LYS A 181 23.63 -8.60 -5.59
CA LYS A 181 24.75 -8.62 -4.61
C LYS A 181 24.83 -7.37 -3.75
N THR A 182 23.97 -6.39 -4.00
CA THR A 182 23.90 -5.18 -3.18
C THR A 182 23.28 -5.50 -1.82
N VAL A 183 23.73 -4.81 -0.77
CA VAL A 183 23.22 -4.98 0.61
C VAL A 183 21.77 -4.52 0.74
N LYS A 184 21.39 -3.49 -0.01
CA LYS A 184 20.05 -2.92 -0.12
C LYS A 184 19.54 -3.07 -1.54
N ALA A 185 18.25 -2.92 -1.73
CA ALA A 185 17.72 -2.69 -3.07
C ALA A 185 18.34 -1.41 -3.60
N LYS A 186 18.82 -1.42 -4.85
CA LYS A 186 19.42 -0.25 -5.49
C LYS A 186 19.02 -0.17 -6.95
N GLY A 187 18.36 0.91 -7.33
CA GLY A 187 17.84 1.12 -8.67
C GLY A 187 16.82 2.24 -8.71
N TYR A 188 15.60 1.94 -9.12
CA TYR A 188 14.50 2.88 -9.29
C TYR A 188 13.14 2.23 -9.05
N ASN A 189 12.15 3.01 -8.63
CA ASN A 189 10.78 2.52 -8.44
C ASN A 189 10.17 2.09 -9.78
N LEU A 190 9.35 1.05 -9.71
CA LEU A 190 8.59 0.49 -10.81
C LEU A 190 7.10 0.63 -10.47
N LEU A 191 6.36 1.26 -11.38
CA LEU A 191 4.97 1.66 -11.19
C LEU A 191 3.98 0.67 -11.85
N PRO A 192 2.66 0.82 -11.61
CA PRO A 192 1.67 -0.08 -12.17
C PRO A 192 1.68 -0.13 -13.69
N TYR A 193 1.55 -1.36 -14.21
CA TYR A 193 1.56 -1.67 -15.63
C TYR A 193 0.63 -2.85 -15.90
N PHE A 194 -0.19 -2.74 -16.94
CA PHE A 194 -1.14 -3.78 -17.35
C PHE A 194 -0.53 -4.70 -18.41
N GLY A 195 -0.62 -6.00 -18.16
CA GLY A 195 -0.43 -7.07 -19.11
C GLY A 195 1.03 -7.38 -19.44
N GLY A 196 1.22 -7.73 -20.71
CA GLY A 196 2.46 -8.06 -21.39
C GLY A 196 2.15 -8.05 -22.87
N ASP A 197 1.29 -9.00 -23.29
CA ASP A 197 0.84 -9.11 -24.67
C ASP A 197 -0.46 -8.33 -24.95
N GLU A 198 -1.30 -8.13 -23.91
CA GLU A 198 -2.53 -7.36 -24.00
C GLU A 198 -2.47 -6.05 -23.20
N VAL A 199 -3.16 -5.04 -23.72
CA VAL A 199 -3.39 -3.74 -23.08
C VAL A 199 -4.64 -3.78 -22.19
N ALA A 200 -4.77 -2.82 -21.28
CA ALA A 200 -5.93 -2.74 -20.39
C ALA A 200 -7.25 -2.64 -21.19
N PRO A 201 -8.26 -3.51 -20.97
CA PRO A 201 -9.51 -3.51 -21.73
C PRO A 201 -10.41 -2.30 -21.40
N HIS A 202 -10.23 -1.73 -20.22
CA HIS A 202 -10.85 -0.49 -19.76
C HIS A 202 -9.88 0.27 -18.86
N THR A 203 -10.25 1.47 -18.41
CA THR A 203 -9.43 2.26 -17.50
C THR A 203 -9.39 1.61 -16.12
N VAL A 204 -8.19 1.36 -15.60
CA VAL A 204 -7.93 0.80 -14.28
C VAL A 204 -7.31 1.85 -13.37
N THR A 205 -7.80 1.96 -12.14
CA THR A 205 -7.27 2.82 -11.08
C THR A 205 -6.80 2.00 -9.88
N ILE A 206 -5.60 2.35 -9.39
CA ILE A 206 -4.98 1.69 -8.25
C ILE A 206 -4.43 2.77 -7.33
N LYS A 207 -4.79 2.71 -6.05
CA LYS A 207 -4.28 3.64 -5.04
C LYS A 207 -3.12 2.99 -4.30
N ILE A 208 -1.99 3.70 -4.23
CA ILE A 208 -0.80 3.27 -3.49
C ILE A 208 -0.33 4.41 -2.59
N ARG A 209 -0.01 4.09 -1.34
CA ARG A 209 0.66 4.98 -0.38
C ARG A 209 1.94 4.29 0.07
N GLU A 210 3.09 4.96 -0.05
CA GLU A 210 4.33 4.45 0.57
C GLU A 210 4.28 4.65 2.08
N ASP A 211 4.64 3.62 2.83
CA ASP A 211 4.63 3.63 4.29
C ASP A 211 6.07 3.61 4.83
N LYS A 212 6.26 3.99 6.09
CA LYS A 212 7.58 3.93 6.75
C LYS A 212 7.93 2.51 7.24
N SER A 213 6.91 1.69 7.51
CA SER A 213 6.97 0.31 7.98
C SER A 213 5.63 -0.38 7.71
N LEU A 214 5.56 -1.70 7.94
CA LEU A 214 4.29 -2.46 8.04
C LEU A 214 3.43 -1.97 9.22
#